data_AF-A0A1B8BVK3-F1
#
_entry.id   AF-A0A1B8BVK3-F1
#
_cell.length_a   1.000
_cell.length_b   1.000
_cell.length_c   1.000
_cell.angle_alpha   90.00
_cell.angle_beta   90.00
_cell.angle_gamma   90.00
#
_symmetry.space_group_name_H-M   'P 1'
#
loop_
_entity.id
_entity.type
_entity.pdbx_description
1 polymer ?
#
loop_
_entity_poly.entity_id
_entity_poly.type
_entity_poly.pdbx_seq_one_letter_code
_entity_poly.pdbx_strand_id
1 'polypeptide(L)'
;MKPIPELDEAIAWQAENPTTTVRATATIHNINLNTLQSRLQRAKKAKHNRTRGGHNRILSDSQMVSIQLYIRNMYESGLRATNSMVFNVIQHLKETEQPPKKAPSKRWFQQFLHDNQDLFKVVKTKRIARDRVSTQDIEDVSRWFDDYTKMVKELDCGRDDILNFDEAGFRIGMS
;
A
#
# COMPACT_ATOMS: atom_id res chain seq x y z
N MET A 1 -28.10 17.28 8.01
CA MET A 1 -28.42 18.72 8.06
C MET A 1 -29.08 19.07 6.74
N LYS A 2 -30.41 19.19 6.68
CA LYS A 2 -31.12 19.51 5.43
C LYS A 2 -30.74 20.95 5.00
N PRO A 3 -30.45 21.21 3.72
CA PRO A 3 -30.27 22.57 3.24
C PRO A 3 -31.56 23.35 3.48
N ILE A 4 -31.45 24.54 4.08
CA ILE A 4 -32.55 25.48 4.21
C ILE A 4 -32.63 26.18 2.85
N PRO A 5 -33.66 25.94 2.02
CA PRO A 5 -33.71 26.44 0.64
C PRO A 5 -33.53 27.96 0.55
N GLU A 6 -34.07 28.69 1.52
CA GLU A 6 -33.96 30.15 1.65
C GLU A 6 -32.51 30.66 1.78
N LEU A 7 -31.61 29.84 2.35
CA LEU A 7 -30.21 30.22 2.57
C LEU A 7 -29.35 30.12 1.32
N ASP A 8 -29.69 29.21 0.40
CA ASP A 8 -28.97 29.08 -0.87
C ASP A 8 -29.39 30.20 -1.85
N GLU A 9 -30.66 30.61 -1.82
CA GLU A 9 -31.18 31.76 -2.57
C GLU A 9 -30.53 33.08 -2.12
N ALA A 10 -30.39 33.30 -0.80
CA ALA A 10 -29.73 34.50 -0.29
C ALA A 10 -28.23 34.58 -0.66
N ILE A 11 -27.57 33.44 -0.84
CA ILE A 11 -26.17 33.39 -1.31
C ILE A 11 -26.09 33.74 -2.79
N ALA A 12 -27.00 33.25 -3.62
CA ALA A 12 -27.07 33.58 -5.04
C ALA A 12 -27.35 35.09 -5.23
N TRP A 13 -28.32 35.63 -4.50
CA TRP A 13 -28.67 37.05 -4.55
C TRP A 13 -27.50 37.96 -4.12
N GLN A 14 -26.74 37.56 -3.09
CA GLN A 14 -25.53 38.28 -2.66
C GLN A 14 -24.40 38.25 -3.71
N ALA A 15 -24.32 37.18 -4.51
CA ALA A 15 -23.33 37.07 -5.58
C ALA A 15 -23.67 37.98 -6.77
N GLU A 16 -24.97 38.15 -7.06
CA GLU A 16 -25.49 39.06 -8.09
C GLU A 16 -25.42 40.53 -7.68
N ASN A 17 -25.45 40.82 -6.36
CA ASN A 17 -25.44 42.17 -5.79
C ASN A 17 -24.21 42.41 -4.90
N PRO A 18 -23.00 42.57 -5.49
CA PRO A 18 -21.74 42.69 -4.72
C PRO A 18 -21.60 44.01 -3.95
N THR A 19 -22.37 45.03 -4.31
CA THR A 19 -22.39 46.34 -3.63
C THR A 19 -23.22 46.33 -2.35
N THR A 20 -24.13 45.36 -2.20
CA THR A 20 -24.99 45.23 -1.02
C THR A 20 -24.23 44.56 0.13
N THR A 21 -24.36 45.12 1.33
CA THR A 21 -23.75 44.52 2.52
C THR A 21 -24.44 43.20 2.89
N VAL A 22 -23.69 42.22 3.38
CA VAL A 22 -24.21 40.92 3.85
C VAL A 22 -25.32 41.08 4.90
N ARG A 23 -25.27 42.18 5.67
CA ARG A 23 -26.31 42.53 6.64
C ARG A 23 -27.62 42.94 5.98
N ALA A 24 -27.58 43.76 4.94
CA ALA A 24 -28.78 44.14 4.20
C ALA A 24 -29.43 42.91 3.54
N THR A 25 -28.62 42.02 2.97
CA THR A 25 -29.10 40.74 2.40
C THR A 25 -29.76 39.85 3.45
N ALA A 26 -29.17 39.75 4.65
CA ALA A 26 -29.76 39.00 5.75
C ALA A 26 -31.13 39.58 6.17
N THR A 27 -31.27 40.90 6.17
CA THR A 27 -32.55 41.57 6.47
C THR A 27 -33.59 41.33 5.36
N ILE A 28 -33.20 41.46 4.09
CA ILE A 28 -34.09 41.28 2.93
C ILE A 28 -34.66 39.86 2.89
N HIS A 29 -33.81 38.86 3.16
CA HIS A 29 -34.20 37.45 3.13
C HIS A 29 -34.71 36.93 4.49
N ASN A 30 -34.77 37.77 5.53
CA ASN A 30 -35.16 37.40 6.90
C ASN A 30 -34.36 36.21 7.48
N ILE A 31 -33.04 36.19 7.24
CA ILE A 31 -32.12 35.13 7.68
C ILE A 31 -31.21 35.66 8.77
N ASN A 32 -30.83 34.79 9.71
CA ASN A 32 -29.82 35.14 10.71
C ASN A 32 -28.48 35.50 10.02
N LEU A 33 -28.00 36.72 10.28
CA LEU A 33 -26.75 37.26 9.76
C LEU A 33 -25.54 36.34 10.00
N ASN A 34 -25.43 35.74 11.19
CA ASN A 34 -24.31 34.85 11.53
C ASN A 34 -24.32 33.58 10.68
N THR A 35 -25.51 33.08 10.33
CA THR A 35 -25.69 31.90 9.46
C THR A 35 -25.25 32.21 8.03
N LEU A 36 -25.69 33.35 7.48
CA LEU A 36 -25.32 33.79 6.13
C LEU A 36 -23.81 34.06 6.04
N GLN A 37 -23.24 34.80 7.00
CA GLN A 37 -21.80 35.06 7.06
C GLN A 37 -20.98 33.77 7.19
N SER A 38 -21.38 32.86 8.07
CA SER A 38 -20.71 31.57 8.25
C SER A 38 -20.70 30.75 6.97
N ARG A 39 -21.81 30.73 6.21
CA ARG A 39 -21.87 30.00 4.95
C ARG A 39 -21.02 30.65 3.86
N LEU A 40 -21.04 31.97 3.72
CA LEU A 40 -20.19 32.68 2.77
C LEU A 40 -18.69 32.44 3.06
N GLN A 41 -18.28 32.45 4.32
CA GLN A 41 -16.91 32.14 4.72
C GLN A 41 -16.54 30.68 4.44
N ARG A 42 -17.43 29.73 4.72
CA ARG A 42 -17.22 28.30 4.38
C ARG A 42 -17.14 28.08 2.87
N ALA A 43 -17.93 28.78 2.05
CA ALA A 43 -17.85 28.70 0.60
C ALA A 43 -16.51 29.22 0.06
N LYS A 44 -16.02 30.36 0.58
CA LYS A 44 -14.69 30.90 0.28
C LYS A 44 -13.58 29.93 0.71
N LYS A 45 -13.68 29.37 1.92
CA LYS A 45 -12.71 28.40 2.46
C LYS A 45 -12.74 27.07 1.72
N ALA A 46 -13.91 26.59 1.27
CA ALA A 46 -14.03 25.38 0.47
C ALA A 46 -13.38 25.56 -0.91
N LYS A 47 -13.51 26.74 -1.54
CA LYS A 47 -12.79 27.07 -2.77
C LYS A 47 -11.27 27.05 -2.56
N HIS A 48 -10.79 27.56 -1.44
CA HIS A 48 -9.36 27.55 -1.08
C HIS A 48 -8.84 26.18 -0.60
N ASN A 49 -9.68 25.36 0.03
CA ASN A 49 -9.29 24.06 0.61
C ASN A 49 -9.52 22.87 -0.34
N ARG A 50 -10.07 23.08 -1.54
CA ARG A 50 -10.19 22.03 -2.56
C ARG A 50 -8.85 21.43 -2.98
N THR A 51 -7.75 22.17 -2.79
CA THR A 51 -6.37 21.71 -3.03
C THR A 51 -5.74 21.02 -1.82
N ARG A 52 -6.39 20.98 -0.65
CA ARG A 52 -5.81 20.44 0.60
C ARG A 52 -6.28 19.03 0.97
N GLY A 53 -6.84 18.29 0.02
CA GLY A 53 -6.97 16.83 0.14
C GLY A 53 -5.75 16.16 -0.50
N GLY A 54 -4.86 15.56 0.30
CA GLY A 54 -3.79 14.67 -0.23
C GLY A 54 -2.34 15.12 -0.03
N HIS A 55 -2.03 15.98 0.95
CA HIS A 55 -0.64 16.41 1.20
C HIS A 55 0.24 15.39 1.97
N ASN A 56 -0.27 14.19 2.28
CA ASN A 56 0.49 13.14 2.98
C ASN A 56 0.88 11.98 2.05
N ARG A 57 1.24 12.25 0.79
CA ARG A 57 1.91 11.24 -0.03
C ARG A 57 3.31 11.03 0.52
N ILE A 58 3.47 9.99 1.33
CA ILE A 58 4.76 9.67 1.95
C ILE A 58 5.78 9.32 0.89
N LEU A 59 5.38 8.64 -0.19
CA LEU A 59 6.24 8.28 -1.32
C LEU A 59 6.09 9.30 -2.47
N SER A 60 7.21 9.63 -3.13
CA SER A 60 7.19 10.32 -4.41
C SER A 60 6.79 9.36 -5.54
N ASP A 61 6.41 9.91 -6.69
CA ASP A 61 6.05 9.10 -7.86
C ASP A 61 7.25 8.27 -8.35
N SER A 62 8.46 8.82 -8.32
CA SER A 62 9.70 8.09 -8.64
C SER A 62 9.94 6.92 -7.69
N GLN A 63 9.71 7.10 -6.39
CA GLN A 63 9.84 6.01 -5.40
C GLN A 63 8.79 4.92 -5.60
N MET A 64 7.57 5.31 -5.96
CA MET A 64 6.52 4.35 -6.30
C MET A 64 6.97 3.46 -7.47
N VAL A 65 7.51 4.07 -8.54
CA VAL A 65 8.04 3.32 -9.70
C VAL A 65 9.18 2.39 -9.29
N SER A 66 10.12 2.84 -8.45
CA SER A 66 11.21 2.00 -7.96
C SER A 66 10.71 0.79 -7.16
N ILE A 67 9.67 0.96 -6.33
CA ILE A 67 9.06 -0.13 -5.57
C ILE A 67 8.36 -1.12 -6.49
N GLN A 68 7.67 -0.65 -7.53
CA GLN A 68 7.04 -1.51 -8.54
C GLN A 68 8.08 -2.33 -9.30
N LEU A 69 9.19 -1.70 -9.72
CA LEU A 69 10.30 -2.39 -10.38
C LEU A 69 10.94 -3.43 -9.45
N TYR A 70 11.16 -3.09 -8.19
CA TYR A 70 11.66 -4.04 -7.20
C TYR A 70 10.75 -5.27 -7.06
N ILE A 71 9.44 -5.07 -6.91
CA ILE A 71 8.48 -6.18 -6.80
C ILE A 71 8.44 -7.01 -8.08
N ARG A 72 8.51 -6.36 -9.25
CA ARG A 72 8.55 -7.04 -10.56
C ARG A 72 9.81 -7.91 -10.70
N ASN A 73 10.98 -7.34 -10.43
CA ASN A 73 12.25 -8.06 -10.51
C ASN A 73 12.27 -9.27 -9.58
N MET A 74 11.72 -9.13 -8.36
CA MET A 74 11.56 -10.23 -7.43
C MET A 74 10.70 -11.34 -8.04
N TYR A 75 9.53 -10.98 -8.56
CA TYR A 75 8.61 -11.93 -9.19
C TYR A 75 9.23 -12.65 -10.40
N GLU A 76 9.92 -11.92 -11.27
CA GLU A 76 10.63 -12.46 -12.44
C GLU A 76 11.79 -13.39 -12.02
N SER A 77 12.43 -13.11 -10.88
CA SER A 77 13.46 -13.98 -10.28
C SER A 77 12.90 -15.25 -9.62
N GLY A 78 11.59 -15.52 -9.75
CA GLY A 78 10.92 -16.66 -9.12
C GLY A 78 10.68 -16.49 -7.61
N LEU A 79 11.09 -15.35 -7.03
CA LEU A 79 10.93 -15.05 -5.62
C LEU A 79 9.69 -14.17 -5.40
N ARG A 80 8.89 -14.49 -4.38
CA ARG A 80 7.74 -13.64 -4.05
C ARG A 80 8.18 -12.56 -3.06
N ALA A 81 8.06 -11.29 -3.46
CA ALA A 81 8.28 -10.16 -2.57
C ALA A 81 7.28 -10.24 -1.40
N THR A 82 7.79 -10.37 -0.17
CA THR A 82 6.93 -10.37 1.02
C THR A 82 6.60 -8.95 1.45
N ASN A 83 5.48 -8.78 2.16
CA ASN A 83 5.09 -7.49 2.75
C ASN A 83 6.21 -6.88 3.63
N SER A 84 6.98 -7.74 4.33
CA SER A 84 8.11 -7.30 5.15
C SER A 84 9.24 -6.74 4.30
N MET A 85 9.61 -7.44 3.22
CA MET A 85 10.65 -6.98 2.28
C MET A 85 10.28 -5.63 1.66
N VAL A 86 9.05 -5.49 1.16
CA VAL A 86 8.58 -4.24 0.56
C VAL A 86 8.59 -3.10 1.57
N PHE A 87 8.14 -3.35 2.81
CA PHE A 87 8.17 -2.35 3.87
C PHE A 87 9.59 -1.91 4.23
N ASN A 88 10.54 -2.86 4.31
CA ASN A 88 11.95 -2.57 4.58
C ASN A 88 12.59 -1.75 3.45
N VAL A 89 12.29 -2.05 2.18
CA VAL A 89 12.75 -1.26 1.03
C VAL A 89 12.21 0.17 1.11
N ILE A 90 10.92 0.35 1.45
CA ILE A 90 10.33 1.68 1.63
C ILE A 90 11.02 2.44 2.77
N GLN A 91 11.28 1.78 3.90
CA GLN A 91 11.99 2.39 5.01
C GLN A 91 13.39 2.84 4.58
N HIS A 92 14.13 1.97 3.89
CA HIS A 92 15.46 2.27 3.38
C HIS A 92 15.46 3.44 2.38
N LEU A 93 14.46 3.51 1.49
CA LEU A 93 14.28 4.64 0.57
C LEU A 93 14.05 5.97 1.30
N LYS A 94 13.45 5.95 2.50
CA LYS A 94 13.22 7.16 3.30
C LYS A 94 14.44 7.56 4.11
N GLU A 95 15.22 6.59 4.57
CA GLU A 95 16.49 6.81 5.27
C GLU A 95 17.57 7.38 4.34
N THR A 96 17.56 6.97 3.07
CA THR A 96 18.53 7.41 2.05
C THR A 96 18.18 8.74 1.37
N GLU A 97 16.98 9.28 1.60
CA GLU A 97 16.62 10.63 1.13
C GLU A 97 17.48 11.71 1.80
N GLN A 98 17.72 12.82 1.08
CA GLN A 98 18.39 14.00 1.64
C GLN A 98 17.42 15.18 1.65
N PRO A 99 17.02 15.70 2.84
CA PRO A 99 17.33 15.20 4.18
C PRO A 99 16.62 13.88 4.52
N PRO A 100 17.17 13.07 5.44
CA PRO A 100 16.58 11.78 5.81
C PRO A 100 15.20 12.00 6.43
N LYS A 101 14.21 11.25 5.94
CA LYS A 101 12.83 11.33 6.42
C LYS A 101 12.52 10.18 7.35
N LYS A 102 11.62 10.44 8.29
CA LYS A 102 11.14 9.41 9.22
C LYS A 102 10.49 8.27 8.45
N ALA A 103 10.85 7.04 8.81
CA ALA A 103 10.24 5.84 8.28
C ALA A 103 8.71 5.83 8.49
N PRO A 104 7.94 5.35 7.51
CA PRO A 104 6.50 5.24 7.65
C PRO A 104 6.10 4.21 8.73
N SER A 105 4.90 4.37 9.27
CA SER A 105 4.35 3.38 10.21
C SER A 105 3.84 2.13 9.48
N LYS A 106 3.79 0.99 10.18
CA LYS A 106 3.16 -0.23 9.68
C LYS A 106 1.68 -0.02 9.29
N ARG A 107 0.97 0.83 10.03
CA ARG A 107 -0.43 1.17 9.75
C ARG A 107 -0.58 1.94 8.44
N TRP A 108 0.35 2.88 8.18
CA TRP A 108 0.42 3.53 6.88
C TRP A 108 0.68 2.51 5.76
N PHE A 109 1.57 1.55 5.96
CA PHE A 109 1.88 0.55 4.94
C PHE A 109 0.68 -0.35 4.60
N GLN A 110 -0.11 -0.73 5.60
CA GLN A 110 -1.37 -1.46 5.39
C GLN A 110 -2.36 -0.63 4.56
N GLN A 111 -2.50 0.67 4.88
CA GLN A 111 -3.36 1.58 4.12
C GLN A 111 -2.83 1.79 2.69
N PHE A 112 -1.51 1.94 2.53
CA PHE A 112 -0.85 2.05 1.24
C PHE A 112 -1.16 0.84 0.34
N LEU A 113 -1.04 -0.39 0.86
CA LEU A 113 -1.39 -1.60 0.10
C LEU A 113 -2.89 -1.66 -0.22
N HIS A 114 -3.75 -1.19 0.69
CA HIS A 114 -5.19 -1.13 0.46
C HIS A 114 -5.56 -0.11 -0.64
N ASP A 115 -4.93 1.06 -0.62
CA ASP A 115 -5.22 2.15 -1.56
C ASP A 115 -4.65 1.88 -2.96
N ASN A 116 -3.66 1.00 -3.08
CA ASN A 116 -2.98 0.64 -4.33
C ASN A 116 -3.24 -0.84 -4.71
N GLN A 117 -4.45 -1.35 -4.46
CA GLN A 117 -4.83 -2.74 -4.78
C GLN A 117 -4.87 -3.03 -6.29
N ASP A 118 -5.04 -2.01 -7.10
CA ASP A 118 -4.94 -2.04 -8.55
C ASP A 118 -3.50 -2.35 -9.02
N LEU A 119 -2.50 -1.89 -8.27
CA LEU A 119 -1.07 -2.08 -8.56
C LEU A 119 -0.48 -3.29 -7.84
N PHE A 120 -0.90 -3.54 -6.60
CA PHE A 120 -0.33 -4.57 -5.74
C PHE A 120 -1.39 -5.57 -5.30
N LYS A 121 -1.35 -6.77 -5.88
CA LYS A 121 -2.20 -7.88 -5.45
C LYS A 121 -1.49 -8.75 -4.42
N VAL A 122 -1.94 -8.67 -3.18
CA VAL A 122 -1.44 -9.55 -2.10
C VAL A 122 -2.03 -10.94 -2.27
N VAL A 123 -1.20 -11.91 -2.68
CA VAL A 123 -1.60 -13.32 -2.78
C VAL A 123 -1.32 -14.01 -1.46
N LYS A 124 -2.38 -14.48 -0.79
CA LYS A 124 -2.27 -15.33 0.39
C LYS A 124 -2.07 -16.78 -0.07
N THR A 125 -0.91 -17.36 0.24
CA THR A 125 -0.70 -18.80 0.04
C THR A 125 -1.61 -19.55 1.00
N LYS A 126 -2.40 -20.51 0.48
CA LYS A 126 -3.17 -21.41 1.35
C LYS A 126 -2.18 -22.11 2.27
N ARG A 127 -2.46 -22.16 3.57
CA ARG A 127 -1.69 -22.98 4.50
C ARG A 127 -1.69 -24.40 3.94
N ILE A 128 -0.53 -25.07 3.93
CA ILE A 128 -0.49 -26.50 3.61
C ILE A 128 -1.55 -27.17 4.49
N ALA A 129 -2.52 -27.83 3.85
CA ALA A 129 -3.56 -28.57 4.55
C ALA A 129 -2.85 -29.58 5.45
N ARG A 130 -3.24 -29.65 6.73
CA ARG A 130 -2.69 -30.63 7.69
C ARG A 130 -2.66 -32.03 7.12
N ASP A 131 -3.64 -32.35 6.29
CA ASP A 131 -3.79 -33.64 5.62
C ASP A 131 -2.55 -34.02 4.78
N ARG A 132 -1.87 -33.08 4.10
CA ARG A 132 -0.63 -33.40 3.38
C ARG A 132 0.56 -33.71 4.30
N VAL A 133 0.56 -33.16 5.52
CA VAL A 133 1.58 -33.48 6.52
C VAL A 133 1.34 -34.89 7.09
N SER A 134 0.10 -35.36 7.12
CA SER A 134 -0.26 -36.71 7.56
C SER A 134 -0.34 -37.75 6.44
N THR A 135 -0.17 -37.36 5.16
CA THR A 135 -0.17 -38.31 4.02
C THR A 135 1.25 -38.74 3.62
N GLN A 136 2.30 -38.21 4.26
CA GLN A 136 3.62 -38.83 4.14
C GLN A 136 3.58 -40.10 4.95
N ASP A 137 3.43 -41.23 4.25
CA ASP A 137 3.63 -42.54 4.83
C ASP A 137 5.04 -42.58 5.42
N ILE A 138 5.12 -42.80 6.72
CA ILE A 138 6.39 -42.86 7.44
C ILE A 138 7.27 -43.98 6.84
N GLU A 139 6.64 -45.04 6.33
CA GLU A 139 7.34 -46.15 5.67
C GLU A 139 7.96 -45.71 4.34
N ASP A 140 7.26 -44.90 3.53
CA ASP A 140 7.80 -44.38 2.27
C ASP A 140 8.96 -43.42 2.52
N VAL A 141 8.85 -42.56 3.56
CA VAL A 141 9.94 -41.65 3.94
C VAL A 141 11.14 -42.43 4.47
N SER A 142 10.92 -43.44 5.31
CA SER A 142 12.00 -44.29 5.84
C SER A 142 12.70 -45.04 4.70
N ARG A 143 11.93 -45.65 3.79
CA ARG A 143 12.46 -46.38 2.63
C ARG A 143 13.27 -45.47 1.73
N TRP A 144 12.82 -44.24 1.50
CA TRP A 144 13.59 -43.25 0.74
C TRP A 144 14.95 -42.96 1.38
N PHE A 145 15.01 -42.79 2.71
CA PHE A 145 16.28 -42.57 3.41
C PHE A 145 17.19 -43.80 3.39
N ASP A 146 16.62 -45.01 3.48
CA ASP A 146 17.37 -46.26 3.38
C ASP A 146 17.99 -46.43 1.99
N ASP A 147 17.18 -46.22 0.94
CA ASP A 147 17.61 -46.28 -0.46
C ASP A 147 18.66 -45.21 -0.77
N TYR A 148 18.46 -43.98 -0.28
CA TYR A 148 19.43 -42.89 -0.39
C TYR A 148 20.76 -43.23 0.28
N THR A 149 20.73 -43.78 1.50
CA THR A 149 21.94 -44.16 2.23
C THR A 149 22.68 -45.30 1.52
N LYS A 150 21.95 -46.24 0.91
CA LYS A 150 22.54 -47.32 0.11
C LYS A 150 23.20 -46.76 -1.15
N MET A 151 22.50 -45.90 -1.90
CA MET A 151 23.02 -45.25 -3.11
C MET A 151 24.29 -44.44 -2.81
N VAL A 152 24.30 -43.66 -1.71
CA VAL A 152 25.47 -42.88 -1.28
C VAL A 152 26.69 -43.77 -1.01
N LYS A 153 26.48 -44.93 -0.38
CA LYS A 153 27.55 -45.92 -0.14
C LYS A 153 28.03 -46.60 -1.41
N GLU A 154 27.13 -46.89 -2.35
CA GLU A 154 27.48 -47.53 -3.64
C GLU A 154 28.26 -46.58 -4.56
N LEU A 155 27.96 -45.28 -4.51
CA LEU A 155 28.61 -44.25 -5.32
C LEU A 155 29.86 -43.62 -4.68
N ASP A 156 30.22 -44.05 -3.46
CA ASP A 156 31.33 -43.49 -2.66
C ASP A 156 31.31 -41.94 -2.57
N CYS A 157 30.11 -41.35 -2.57
CA CYS A 157 29.98 -39.89 -2.51
C CYS A 157 30.09 -39.40 -1.07
N GLY A 158 31.02 -38.47 -0.84
CA GLY A 158 31.19 -37.80 0.44
C GLY A 158 30.08 -36.79 0.71
N ARG A 159 30.03 -36.28 1.94
CA ARG A 159 29.12 -35.15 2.27
C ARG A 159 29.40 -33.91 1.41
N ASP A 160 30.63 -33.75 0.96
CA ASP A 160 31.08 -32.62 0.15
C ASP A 160 30.62 -32.72 -1.32
N ASP A 161 30.15 -33.90 -1.74
CA ASP A 161 29.61 -34.15 -3.08
C ASP A 161 28.08 -33.98 -3.15
N ILE A 162 27.45 -33.78 -1.99
CA ILE A 162 26.00 -33.59 -1.85
C ILE A 162 25.74 -32.10 -1.67
N LEU A 163 25.33 -31.44 -2.75
CA LEU A 163 24.94 -30.04 -2.70
C LEU A 163 23.44 -29.92 -2.36
N ASN A 164 23.12 -29.18 -1.30
CA ASN A 164 21.72 -28.84 -1.04
C ASN A 164 21.20 -27.85 -2.08
N PHE A 165 19.88 -27.86 -2.32
CA PHE A 165 19.26 -26.99 -3.32
C PHE A 165 19.48 -25.50 -3.05
N ASP A 166 19.61 -25.10 -1.78
CA ASP A 166 19.95 -23.74 -1.37
C ASP A 166 21.45 -23.41 -1.43
N GLU A 167 22.32 -24.42 -1.41
CA GLU A 167 23.78 -24.28 -1.58
C GLU A 167 24.20 -24.30 -3.06
N ALA A 168 23.48 -25.05 -3.91
CA ALA A 168 23.78 -25.21 -5.33
C ALA A 168 23.29 -24.06 -6.22
N GLY A 169 22.79 -22.97 -5.62
CA GLY A 169 22.16 -21.79 -6.24
C GLY A 169 22.26 -21.68 -7.76
N PHE A 170 21.51 -22.50 -8.49
CA PHE A 170 21.49 -22.47 -9.95
C PHE A 170 20.66 -21.26 -10.39
N ARG A 171 21.34 -20.12 -10.62
CA ARG A 171 20.80 -19.01 -11.40
C ARG A 171 20.93 -19.35 -12.89
N ILE A 172 20.03 -20.19 -13.39
CA ILE A 172 19.88 -20.40 -14.83
C ILE A 172 19.04 -19.24 -15.39
N GLY A 173 19.66 -18.39 -16.21
CA GLY A 173 18.98 -17.53 -17.19
C GLY A 173 18.36 -16.24 -16.66
N MET A 174 19.19 -15.22 -16.44
CA MET A 174 18.76 -13.82 -16.65
C MET A 174 19.72 -13.23 -17.68
N SER A 175 19.26 -13.15 -18.93
CA SER A 175 19.86 -12.37 -20.01
C SER A 175 19.11 -11.05 -20.16
#